data_AF-U9TRD1-F1
#
_entry.id   AF-U9TRD1-F1
#
_cell.length_a   1.000
_cell.length_b   1.000
_cell.length_c   1.000
_cell.angle_alpha   90.00
_cell.angle_beta   90.00
_cell.angle_gamma   90.00
#
_symmetry.space_group_name_H-M   'P 1'
#
loop_
_entity.id
_entity.type
_entity.pdbx_description
1 polymer ?
#
loop_
_entity_poly.entity_id
_entity_poly.type
_entity_poly.pdbx_seq_one_letter_code
_entity_poly.pdbx_strand_id
1 'polypeptide(L)'
;MVYKYNPSGNNTIDDFIRNTQINLVKNHGKMEFVPYDQFTNVEFIAEGGFSKIYKATWIDGPVINYSNTRDIRKQNYTVVLKKLNNSNNTTSKELNELKVFYDYSSKLKNNNGYKNIGKYFGITQDPNSQDIMIIMPYYRSANLLKKYGKWTYSNTWSEYCPQGSS
;
A
#
# COMPACT_ATOMS: atom_id res chain seq x y z
N MET A 1 -17.74 4.43 -14.05
CA MET A 1 -17.99 3.22 -13.22
C MET A 1 -17.45 3.48 -11.83
N VAL A 2 -18.31 3.60 -10.83
CA VAL A 2 -17.90 3.66 -9.42
C VAL A 2 -17.85 2.21 -8.95
N TYR A 3 -16.65 1.69 -8.71
CA TYR A 3 -16.48 0.32 -8.23
C TYR A 3 -16.96 0.21 -6.78
N LYS A 4 -17.55 -0.94 -6.44
CA LYS A 4 -18.07 -1.21 -5.11
C LYS A 4 -16.91 -1.14 -4.11
N TYR A 5 -16.92 -0.12 -3.27
CA TYR A 5 -15.89 0.18 -2.29
C TYR A 5 -16.46 -0.12 -0.90
N ASN A 6 -15.70 -0.84 -0.07
CA ASN A 6 -16.04 -1.02 1.34
C ASN A 6 -15.43 0.16 2.12
N PRO A 7 -16.25 1.09 2.65
CA PRO A 7 -15.76 2.21 3.44
C PRO A 7 -15.02 1.72 4.69
N SER A 8 -13.89 2.37 4.98
CA SER A 8 -13.13 2.06 6.20
C SER A 8 -13.78 2.65 7.45
N GLY A 9 -14.70 3.60 7.28
CA GLY A 9 -15.20 4.45 8.36
C GLY A 9 -14.29 5.66 8.64
N ASN A 10 -13.17 5.79 7.93
CA ASN A 10 -12.26 6.93 7.98
C ASN A 10 -12.24 7.66 6.62
N ASN A 11 -12.84 8.85 6.58
CA ASN A 11 -12.97 9.65 5.36
C ASN A 11 -11.63 9.91 4.65
N THR A 12 -10.53 10.08 5.39
CA THR A 12 -9.21 10.34 4.79
C THR A 12 -8.68 9.10 4.05
N ILE A 13 -8.85 7.90 4.63
CA ILE A 13 -8.48 6.64 3.98
C ILE A 13 -9.38 6.40 2.76
N ASP A 14 -10.68 6.63 2.92
CA ASP A 14 -11.68 6.43 1.87
C ASP A 14 -11.41 7.35 0.67
N ASP A 15 -11.09 8.62 0.92
CA ASP A 15 -10.74 9.60 -0.12
C ASP A 15 -9.41 9.27 -0.81
N PHE A 16 -8.42 8.80 -0.05
CA PHE A 16 -7.16 8.31 -0.62
C PHE A 16 -7.42 7.13 -1.57
N ILE A 17 -8.16 6.12 -1.13
CA ILE A 17 -8.48 4.94 -1.95
C ILE A 17 -9.24 5.36 -3.20
N ARG A 18 -10.27 6.20 -3.06
CA ARG A 18 -11.03 6.73 -4.20
C ARG A 18 -10.12 7.44 -5.21
N ASN A 19 -9.18 8.27 -4.73
CA ASN A 19 -8.21 8.95 -5.59
C ASN A 19 -7.34 7.97 -6.37
N THR A 20 -6.84 6.89 -5.73
CA THR A 20 -6.05 5.87 -6.44
C THR A 20 -6.85 5.14 -7.52
N GLN A 21 -8.16 4.94 -7.30
CA GLN A 21 -9.05 4.27 -8.25
C GLN A 21 -9.44 5.17 -9.44
N ILE A 22 -9.58 6.48 -9.22
CA ILE A 22 -9.91 7.46 -10.29
C ILE A 22 -8.69 7.71 -11.18
N ASN A 23 -7.51 7.93 -10.59
CA ASN A 23 -6.31 8.31 -11.34
C ASN A 23 -5.67 7.13 -12.09
N LEU A 24 -6.05 5.88 -11.80
CA LEU A 24 -5.58 4.70 -12.52
C LEU A 24 -6.63 4.17 -13.48
N VAL A 25 -6.50 4.60 -14.73
CA VAL A 25 -7.42 4.30 -15.85
C VAL A 25 -7.27 2.85 -16.38
N LYS A 26 -6.29 2.07 -15.91
CA LYS A 26 -6.07 0.70 -16.39
C LYS A 26 -6.01 -0.26 -15.20
N ASN A 27 -6.63 -1.43 -15.36
CA ASN A 27 -6.88 -2.51 -14.39
C ASN A 27 -5.75 -2.95 -13.43
N HIS A 28 -4.58 -2.31 -13.46
CA HIS A 28 -3.44 -2.62 -12.61
C HIS A 28 -3.18 -1.47 -11.64
N GLY A 29 -3.50 -1.68 -10.36
CA GLY A 29 -3.05 -0.82 -9.26
C GLY A 29 -4.14 -0.32 -8.32
N LYS A 30 -5.43 -0.56 -8.61
CA LYS A 30 -6.52 -0.16 -7.71
C LYS A 30 -6.25 -0.65 -6.29
N MET A 31 -6.13 0.29 -5.35
CA MET A 31 -6.04 -0.03 -3.94
C MET A 31 -7.44 -0.27 -3.38
N GLU A 32 -7.52 -1.14 -2.39
CA GLU A 32 -8.75 -1.39 -1.63
C GLU A 32 -8.50 -1.26 -0.13
N PHE A 33 -9.57 -0.98 0.63
CA PHE A 33 -9.54 -1.13 2.07
C PHE A 33 -9.88 -2.58 2.41
N VAL A 34 -9.08 -3.18 3.29
CA VAL A 34 -9.28 -4.57 3.72
C VAL A 34 -9.46 -4.57 5.24
N PRO A 35 -10.60 -5.05 5.76
CA PRO A 35 -10.76 -5.27 7.20
C PRO A 35 -9.64 -6.14 7.77
N TYR A 36 -9.15 -5.81 8.96
CA TYR A 36 -7.97 -6.48 9.53
C TYR A 36 -8.18 -7.97 9.80
N ASP A 37 -9.43 -8.37 10.08
CA ASP A 37 -9.82 -9.77 10.30
C ASP A 37 -9.64 -10.68 9.06
N GLN A 38 -9.39 -10.11 7.89
CA GLN A 38 -9.01 -10.84 6.67
C GLN A 38 -7.56 -11.34 6.68
N PHE A 39 -6.76 -10.95 7.68
CA PHE A 39 -5.37 -11.35 7.81
C PHE A 39 -5.18 -12.37 8.93
N THR A 40 -4.56 -13.50 8.58
CA THR A 40 -4.21 -14.58 9.50
C THR A 40 -2.70 -14.80 9.51
N ASN A 41 -2.20 -15.56 10.49
CA ASN A 41 -0.77 -15.87 10.64
C ASN A 41 0.10 -14.60 10.60
N VAL A 42 -0.34 -13.55 11.32
CA VAL A 42 0.37 -12.27 11.37
C VAL A 42 1.62 -12.43 12.23
N GLU A 43 2.78 -12.32 11.59
CA GLU A 43 4.10 -12.56 12.15
C GLU A 43 4.94 -11.28 12.04
N PHE A 44 5.49 -10.79 13.15
CA PHE A 44 6.42 -9.66 13.12
C PHE A 44 7.74 -10.06 12.45
N ILE A 45 8.22 -9.24 11.52
CA ILE A 45 9.47 -9.48 10.79
C ILE A 45 10.58 -8.52 11.28
N ALA A 46 10.27 -7.23 11.32
CA ALA A 46 11.27 -6.20 11.58
C ALA A 46 10.62 -4.87 11.99
N GLU A 47 11.40 -4.05 12.68
CA GLU A 47 11.05 -2.67 13.02
C GLU A 47 12.16 -1.74 12.53
N GLY A 48 11.75 -0.59 11.99
CA GLY A 48 12.62 0.54 11.72
C GLY A 48 12.05 1.80 12.37
N GLY A 49 12.74 2.94 12.23
CA GLY A 49 12.39 4.17 12.94
C GLY A 49 10.95 4.67 12.74
N PHE A 50 10.35 4.41 11.57
CA PHE A 50 9.02 4.92 11.21
C PHE A 50 7.96 3.84 10.97
N SER A 51 8.33 2.55 11.02
CA SER A 51 7.40 1.49 10.67
C SER A 51 7.76 0.14 11.23
N LYS A 52 6.73 -0.67 11.47
CA LYS A 52 6.84 -2.11 11.78
C LYS A 52 6.40 -2.93 10.57
N ILE A 53 7.11 -4.01 10.30
CA ILE A 53 6.88 -4.91 9.17
C ILE A 53 6.37 -6.24 9.69
N TYR A 54 5.25 -6.69 9.15
CA TYR A 54 4.65 -7.98 9.45
C TYR A 54 4.47 -8.79 8.18
N LYS A 55 4.56 -10.11 8.29
CA LYS A 55 4.12 -11.08 7.28
C LYS A 55 2.74 -11.58 7.68
N ALA A 56 1.84 -11.75 6.72
CA ALA A 56 0.51 -12.29 6.98
C ALA A 56 -0.01 -13.09 5.77
N THR A 57 -1.02 -13.91 6.01
CA THR A 57 -1.84 -14.54 4.97
C THR A 57 -3.15 -13.77 4.84
N TRP A 58 -3.42 -13.23 3.65
CA TRP A 58 -4.69 -12.61 3.32
C TRP A 58 -5.67 -13.66 2.77
N ILE A 59 -6.77 -13.89 3.48
CA ILE A 59 -7.77 -14.94 3.18
C ILE A 59 -8.34 -14.78 1.77
N ASP A 60 -8.97 -13.64 1.49
CA ASP A 60 -9.54 -13.36 0.16
C ASP A 60 -8.46 -13.09 -0.89
N GLY A 61 -7.36 -12.47 -0.46
CA GLY A 61 -6.22 -12.14 -1.31
C GLY A 61 -6.51 -11.08 -2.38
N PRO A 62 -5.47 -10.67 -3.14
CA PRO A 62 -5.59 -9.60 -4.11
C PRO A 62 -6.36 -10.05 -5.37
N VAL A 63 -7.02 -9.10 -6.02
CA VAL A 63 -7.59 -9.29 -7.36
C VAL A 63 -6.46 -9.48 -8.38
N ILE A 64 -6.50 -10.59 -9.11
CA ILE A 64 -5.54 -10.92 -10.18
C ILE A 64 -6.13 -10.71 -11.58
N ASN A 65 -7.47 -10.70 -11.70
CA ASN A 65 -8.16 -10.38 -12.95
C ASN A 65 -9.44 -9.60 -12.64
N TYR A 66 -9.53 -8.38 -13.17
CA TYR A 66 -10.72 -7.55 -13.07
C TYR A 66 -11.66 -7.88 -14.22
N SER A 67 -12.90 -8.26 -13.93
CA SER A 67 -13.90 -8.58 -14.96
C SER A 67 -15.22 -7.86 -14.70
N ASN A 68 -16.05 -7.73 -15.74
CA ASN A 68 -17.34 -7.04 -15.64
C ASN A 68 -18.37 -7.83 -14.82
N THR A 69 -18.17 -9.13 -14.58
CA THR A 69 -19.14 -10.00 -13.89
C THR A 69 -18.69 -10.33 -12.47
N ARG A 70 -17.43 -10.76 -12.31
CA ARG A 70 -16.82 -11.07 -11.01
C ARG A 70 -15.31 -10.96 -11.09
N ASP A 71 -14.72 -10.25 -10.14
CA ASP A 71 -13.27 -10.20 -10.00
C ASP A 71 -12.72 -11.56 -9.54
N ILE A 72 -11.62 -11.99 -10.14
CA ILE A 72 -10.91 -13.22 -9.75
C ILE A 72 -9.83 -12.83 -8.75
N ARG A 73 -9.93 -13.38 -7.55
CA ARG A 73 -8.94 -13.19 -6.47
C ARG A 73 -8.03 -14.40 -6.31
N LYS A 74 -6.81 -14.16 -5.87
CA LYS A 74 -5.90 -15.22 -5.44
C LYS A 74 -5.97 -15.38 -3.93
N GLN A 75 -6.82 -16.28 -3.45
CA GLN A 75 -7.03 -16.54 -2.03
C GLN A 75 -5.77 -17.04 -1.31
N ASN A 76 -5.75 -16.91 0.01
CA ASN A 76 -4.67 -17.32 0.90
C ASN A 76 -3.30 -16.77 0.47
N TYR A 77 -3.27 -15.50 0.07
CA TYR A 77 -2.07 -14.87 -0.48
C TYR A 77 -1.16 -14.35 0.63
N THR A 78 0.13 -14.69 0.58
CA THR A 78 1.12 -14.15 1.52
C THR A 78 1.45 -12.69 1.19
N VAL A 79 1.23 -11.81 2.15
CA VAL A 79 1.48 -10.36 2.05
C VAL A 79 2.45 -9.89 3.12
N VAL A 80 2.96 -8.68 2.89
CA VAL A 80 3.59 -7.87 3.93
C VAL A 80 2.59 -6.79 4.35
N LEU A 81 2.46 -6.60 5.65
CA LEU A 81 1.77 -5.46 6.24
C LEU A 81 2.83 -4.51 6.81
N LYS A 82 2.96 -3.32 6.22
CA LYS A 82 3.84 -2.26 6.75
C LYS A 82 2.99 -1.31 7.58
N LYS A 83 3.07 -1.42 8.91
CA LYS A 83 2.42 -0.54 9.88
C LYS A 83 3.20 0.76 10.01
N LEU A 84 2.55 1.89 9.86
CA LEU A 84 3.13 3.22 10.06
C LEU A 84 2.91 3.64 11.52
N ASN A 85 4.00 4.01 12.20
CA ASN A 85 3.95 4.31 13.64
C ASN A 85 3.22 5.64 13.91
N ASN A 86 2.27 5.67 14.85
CA ASN A 86 1.55 6.87 15.28
C ASN A 86 0.74 7.56 14.17
N SER A 87 0.15 6.74 13.30
CA SER A 87 -0.64 7.17 12.14
C SER A 87 -2.12 7.36 12.45
N ASN A 88 -2.55 6.93 13.63
CA ASN A 88 -3.91 7.11 14.13
C ASN A 88 -4.34 8.58 14.32
N ASN A 89 -3.41 9.48 14.66
CA ASN A 89 -3.69 10.89 15.00
C ASN A 89 -3.17 11.88 13.93
N THR A 90 -2.41 11.39 12.94
CA THR A 90 -1.71 12.21 11.92
C THR A 90 -2.11 11.81 10.49
N THR A 91 -3.31 11.25 10.35
CA THR A 91 -3.78 10.49 9.18
C THR A 91 -3.59 11.24 7.86
N SER A 92 -3.63 12.58 7.86
CA SER A 92 -3.46 13.40 6.66
C SER A 92 -2.02 13.44 6.12
N LYS A 93 -0.98 13.57 6.95
CA LYS A 93 0.39 13.80 6.46
C LYS A 93 0.97 12.55 5.81
N GLU A 94 0.87 11.41 6.50
CA GLU A 94 1.42 10.15 6.01
C GLU A 94 0.64 9.60 4.81
N LEU A 95 -0.69 9.77 4.78
CA LEU A 95 -1.49 9.44 3.59
C LEU A 95 -1.20 10.39 2.44
N ASN A 96 -0.91 11.67 2.71
CA ASN A 96 -0.51 12.60 1.65
C ASN A 96 0.87 12.25 1.07
N GLU A 97 1.84 11.88 1.91
CA GLU A 97 3.13 11.36 1.45
C GLU A 97 2.96 10.06 0.64
N LEU A 98 2.11 9.14 1.11
CA LEU A 98 1.75 7.93 0.37
C LEU A 98 1.11 8.28 -0.99
N LYS A 99 0.23 9.27 -1.03
CA LYS A 99 -0.43 9.77 -2.25
C LYS A 99 0.56 10.35 -3.24
N VAL A 100 1.45 11.22 -2.78
CA VAL A 100 2.51 11.81 -3.62
C VAL A 100 3.43 10.72 -4.16
N PHE A 101 3.88 9.78 -3.32
CA PHE A 101 4.70 8.67 -3.76
C PHE A 101 3.98 7.79 -4.78
N TYR A 102 2.72 7.47 -4.53
CA TYR A 102 1.89 6.66 -5.40
C TYR A 102 1.67 7.34 -6.76
N ASP A 103 1.31 8.62 -6.77
CA ASP A 103 1.12 9.42 -7.98
C ASP A 103 2.42 9.58 -8.78
N TYR A 104 3.57 9.71 -8.11
CA TYR A 104 4.87 9.72 -8.77
C TYR A 104 5.19 8.36 -9.41
N SER A 105 4.99 7.27 -8.66
CA SER A 105 5.23 5.91 -9.14
C SER A 105 4.35 5.52 -10.32
N SER A 106 3.10 6.02 -10.36
CA SER A 106 2.16 5.76 -11.45
C SER A 106 2.54 6.52 -12.72
N LYS A 107 3.02 7.77 -12.60
CA LYS A 107 3.54 8.57 -13.73
C LYS A 107 4.76 7.93 -14.38
N LEU A 108 5.69 7.37 -13.58
CA LEU A 108 6.88 6.71 -14.11
C LEU A 108 6.58 5.44 -14.94
N LYS A 109 5.47 4.74 -14.65
CA LYS A 109 5.03 3.57 -15.43
C LYS A 109 4.68 3.93 -16.88
N ASN A 110 4.25 5.17 -17.14
CA ASN A 110 3.88 5.62 -18.47
C ASN A 110 5.08 5.97 -19.35
N ASN A 111 6.24 6.32 -18.77
CA ASN A 111 7.38 6.82 -19.54
C ASN A 111 8.50 5.78 -19.78
N ASN A 112 8.78 4.87 -18.84
CA ASN A 112 10.02 4.06 -18.92
C ASN A 112 9.85 2.54 -18.68
N GLY A 113 8.64 1.98 -18.81
CA GLY A 113 8.46 0.51 -18.77
C GLY A 113 8.75 -0.18 -17.42
N TYR A 114 9.06 0.57 -16.35
CA TYR A 114 9.28 0.04 -15.01
C TYR A 114 7.98 -0.49 -14.39
N LYS A 115 7.60 -1.72 -14.75
CA LYS A 115 6.37 -2.41 -14.28
C LYS A 115 6.34 -2.74 -12.78
N ASN A 116 7.43 -2.52 -12.03
CA ASN A 116 7.67 -3.16 -10.73
C ASN A 116 7.83 -2.22 -9.52
N ILE A 117 7.67 -0.90 -9.68
CA ILE A 117 7.73 0.02 -8.53
C ILE A 117 6.36 0.00 -7.82
N GLY A 118 6.37 -0.52 -6.59
CA GLY A 118 5.29 -0.37 -5.60
C GLY A 118 3.94 -0.98 -5.98
N LYS A 119 3.84 -2.31 -6.15
CA LYS A 119 2.51 -2.95 -6.15
C LYS A 119 1.94 -2.89 -4.73
N TYR A 120 1.19 -1.84 -4.42
CA TYR A 120 0.36 -1.80 -3.22
C TYR A 120 -0.97 -2.43 -3.56
N PHE A 121 -1.43 -3.36 -2.71
CA PHE A 121 -2.76 -3.95 -2.87
C PHE A 121 -3.82 -3.11 -2.18
N GLY A 122 -3.48 -2.43 -1.10
CA GLY A 122 -4.47 -1.74 -0.30
C GLY A 122 -3.95 -1.24 1.03
N ILE A 123 -4.90 -0.87 1.87
CA ILE A 123 -4.69 -0.42 3.25
C ILE A 123 -5.58 -1.26 4.18
N THR A 124 -5.06 -1.54 5.36
CA THR A 124 -5.84 -1.99 6.53
C THR A 124 -5.47 -1.12 7.73
N GLN A 125 -6.14 -1.30 8.86
CA GLN A 125 -5.81 -0.61 10.11
C GLN A 125 -5.55 -1.62 11.21
N ASP A 126 -4.54 -1.35 12.03
CA ASP A 126 -4.28 -2.14 13.23
C ASP A 126 -5.49 -2.03 14.18
N PRO A 127 -6.07 -3.14 14.64
CA PRO A 127 -7.30 -3.10 15.43
C PRO A 127 -7.08 -2.45 16.81
N ASN A 128 -5.84 -2.47 17.33
CA ASN A 128 -5.53 -1.95 18.65
C ASN A 128 -5.13 -0.47 18.61
N SER A 129 -4.18 -0.11 17.74
CA SER A 129 -3.67 1.26 17.67
C SER A 129 -4.38 2.14 16.65
N GLN A 130 -5.18 1.57 15.76
CA GLN A 130 -5.81 2.24 14.61
C GLN A 130 -4.82 2.80 13.58
N ASP A 131 -3.54 2.45 13.73
CA ASP A 131 -2.50 2.84 12.78
C ASP A 131 -2.74 2.20 11.41
N ILE A 132 -2.44 2.96 10.37
CA ILE A 132 -2.47 2.53 8.98
C ILE A 132 -1.43 1.45 8.74
N MET A 133 -1.86 0.40 8.04
CA MET A 133 -1.00 -0.67 7.56
C MET A 133 -1.15 -0.79 6.04
N ILE A 134 -0.03 -0.65 5.33
CA ILE A 134 0.01 -0.78 3.88
C ILE A 134 0.18 -2.25 3.51
N ILE A 135 -0.67 -2.74 2.61
CA ILE A 135 -0.66 -4.12 2.13
C ILE A 135 0.16 -4.21 0.84
N MET A 136 1.16 -5.08 0.82
CA MET A 136 2.05 -5.26 -0.33
C MET A 136 2.44 -6.74 -0.55
N PRO A 137 2.84 -7.14 -1.76
CA PRO A 137 3.26 -8.51 -2.03
C PRO A 137 4.51 -8.89 -1.23
N TYR A 138 4.49 -10.10 -0.70
CA TYR A 138 5.67 -10.71 -0.08
C TYR A 138 6.63 -11.24 -1.16
N TYR A 139 7.85 -10.73 -1.20
CA TYR A 139 8.89 -11.20 -2.14
C TYR A 139 9.95 -12.02 -1.41
N ARG A 140 9.94 -13.35 -1.48
CA ARG A 140 10.80 -14.26 -0.69
C ARG A 140 12.34 -14.04 -0.75
N SER A 141 12.86 -13.13 -1.57
CA SER A 141 14.32 -12.92 -1.67
C SER A 141 14.88 -12.22 -0.42
N ALA A 142 16.08 -12.63 -0.01
CA ALA A 142 16.88 -12.01 1.08
C ALA A 142 17.09 -10.49 0.93
N ASN A 143 16.68 -9.92 -0.21
CA ASN A 143 16.60 -8.50 -0.48
C ASN A 143 15.38 -7.80 0.12
N LEU A 144 14.43 -8.45 0.81
CA LEU A 144 13.33 -7.74 1.47
C LEU A 144 13.85 -6.75 2.53
N LEU A 145 14.70 -7.21 3.43
CA LEU A 145 15.30 -6.35 4.46
C LEU A 145 16.22 -5.29 3.84
N LYS A 146 16.90 -5.59 2.73
CA LYS A 146 17.74 -4.62 2.01
C LYS A 146 16.96 -3.61 1.15
N LYS A 147 15.84 -4.02 0.57
CA LYS A 147 14.98 -3.22 -0.32
C LYS A 147 14.04 -2.34 0.48
N TYR A 148 13.41 -2.88 1.53
CA TYR A 148 12.53 -2.12 2.43
C TYR A 148 13.31 -1.45 3.57
N GLY A 149 14.46 -1.99 4.00
CA GLY A 149 15.37 -1.32 4.93
C GLY A 149 16.15 -0.15 4.32
N LYS A 150 16.33 -0.11 2.99
CA LYS A 150 16.79 1.10 2.30
C LYS A 150 15.73 2.22 2.30
N TRP A 151 14.43 1.89 2.31
CA TRP A 151 13.36 2.87 2.53
C TRP A 151 13.29 3.35 3.98
N THR A 152 13.78 2.58 4.95
CA THR A 152 13.84 3.01 6.36
C THR A 152 15.10 3.84 6.68
N TYR A 153 16.03 3.99 5.74
CA TYR A 153 17.22 4.85 5.84
C TYR A 153 17.16 6.11 4.96
N SER A 154 16.15 6.28 4.11
CA SER A 154 15.93 7.58 3.46
C SER A 154 15.14 8.47 4.41
N ASN A 155 15.88 9.30 5.13
CA ASN A 155 15.37 10.43 5.89
C ASN A 155 14.41 11.24 5.01
N THR A 156 13.15 11.35 5.43
CA THR A 156 12.10 12.14 4.78
C THR A 156 11.79 11.76 3.31
N TRP A 157 10.51 11.58 2.98
CA TRP A 157 10.08 11.37 1.59
C TRP A 157 10.34 12.60 0.67
N SER A 158 11.06 13.62 1.15
CA SER A 158 11.39 14.86 0.44
C SER A 158 12.70 14.83 -0.37
N GLU A 159 13.51 13.77 -0.33
CA GLU A 159 14.77 13.74 -1.10
C GLU A 159 14.62 13.30 -2.57
N TYR A 160 13.39 13.12 -3.08
CA TYR A 160 13.14 12.81 -4.50
C TYR A 160 12.33 13.88 -5.25
N CYS A 161 12.46 15.15 -4.85
CA CYS A 161 12.21 16.25 -5.79
C CYS A 161 13.48 16.48 -6.61
N PRO A 162 13.47 16.35 -7.95
CA PRO A 162 14.53 16.91 -8.76
C PRO A 162 14.54 18.42 -8.47
N GLN A 163 15.55 18.89 -7.77
CA GLN A 163 15.86 20.31 -7.78
C GLN A 163 16.13 20.66 -9.24
N GLY A 164 15.26 21.49 -9.80
CA GLY A 164 15.51 22.14 -11.08
C GLY A 164 16.87 22.82 -10.99
N SER A 165 17.77 22.42 -11.88
CA SER A 165 19.05 23.05 -12.12
C SER A 165 18.87 24.55 -12.40
N SER A 166 19.62 25.36 -11.64
CA SER A 166 20.15 26.72 -11.91
C SER A 166 19.22 27.74 -12.55
#